data_AF-A0A7W1N9H6-F1
#
_entry.id   AF-A0A7W1N9H6-F1
#
_cell.length_a   1.000
_cell.length_b   1.000
_cell.length_c   1.000
_cell.angle_alpha   90.00
_cell.angle_beta   90.00
_cell.angle_gamma   90.00
#
_symmetry.space_group_name_H-M   'P 1'
#
loop_
_entity.id
_entity.type
_entity.pdbx_description
1 polymer ?
#
loop_
_entity_poly.entity_id
_entity_poly.type
_entity_poly.pdbx_seq_one_letter_code
_entity_poly.pdbx_strand_id
1 'polypeptide(L)'
;MFIDQRNSIYVGNLGPIPLFLHWSFIFLLFTAFRWSSGGGQFDMVQAMLFAVVLLSAILLHEMGHGMAARAYGAVGVKITLWAFGGLCSSTRDRLPGREIVILAAGPVVSFLLAWFGVLGLQIIGRMSPETLVGGQRFGADLIQHLAATDWRMLVDVALYEGSIVARLLALMFTVNLLLGIFNIFPIYPLDGGQIVHNGLSMAIGERRANKATLVIAFIAAIACFAYFSRPGDLNIHLALLLSFLLFNAYSYLR
;
A
#
# COMPACT_ATOMS: atom_id res chain seq x y z
N MET A 1 -18.55 6.20 -8.87
CA MET A 1 -17.78 5.65 -7.73
C MET A 1 -18.41 4.31 -7.38
N PHE A 2 -17.71 3.19 -7.60
CA PHE A 2 -18.27 1.84 -7.35
C PHE A 2 -18.44 1.51 -5.86
N ILE A 3 -17.88 2.34 -4.97
CA ILE A 3 -18.05 2.20 -3.53
C ILE A 3 -19.12 3.19 -3.10
N ASP A 4 -20.37 2.71 -3.09
CA ASP A 4 -21.43 3.39 -2.37
C ASP A 4 -21.28 3.11 -0.88
N GLN A 5 -21.32 4.16 -0.06
CA GLN A 5 -21.24 4.05 1.40
C GLN A 5 -22.41 3.26 2.00
N ARG A 6 -23.52 3.09 1.25
CA ARG A 6 -24.65 2.24 1.64
C ARG A 6 -24.28 0.78 1.93
N ASN A 7 -23.16 0.33 1.36
CA ASN A 7 -22.67 -1.04 1.46
C ASN A 7 -21.49 -1.19 2.44
N SER A 8 -21.28 -0.20 3.30
CA SER A 8 -20.23 -0.21 4.32
C SER A 8 -20.81 -0.27 5.72
N ILE A 9 -20.16 -1.05 6.58
CA ILE A 9 -20.55 -1.26 7.97
C ILE A 9 -19.61 -0.43 8.85
N TYR A 10 -20.15 0.32 9.79
CA TYR A 10 -19.36 1.04 10.78
C TYR A 10 -18.68 0.05 11.73
N VAL A 11 -17.36 0.16 11.88
CA VAL A 11 -16.55 -0.76 12.71
C VAL A 11 -16.15 -0.12 14.04
N GLY A 12 -15.96 1.20 14.07
CA GLY A 12 -15.53 1.91 15.27
C GLY A 12 -14.86 3.24 14.95
N ASN A 13 -14.23 3.85 15.95
CA ASN A 13 -13.45 5.08 15.79
C ASN A 13 -11.97 4.81 16.00
N LEU A 14 -11.14 5.32 15.10
CA LEU A 14 -9.69 5.40 15.27
C LEU A 14 -9.35 6.81 15.76
N GLY A 15 -9.28 6.97 17.08
CA GLY A 15 -9.25 8.28 17.70
C GLY A 15 -10.47 9.10 17.28
N PRO A 16 -10.30 10.24 16.58
CA PRO A 16 -11.43 11.07 16.18
C PRO A 16 -11.97 10.77 14.76
N ILE A 17 -11.50 9.71 14.09
CA ILE A 17 -11.86 9.36 12.71
C ILE A 17 -12.71 8.09 12.71
N PRO A 18 -13.96 8.11 12.22
CA PRO A 18 -14.78 6.90 12.10
C PRO A 18 -14.26 5.99 10.99
N LEU A 19 -14.26 4.69 11.28
CA LEU A 19 -13.81 3.60 10.42
C LEU A 19 -15.01 2.79 9.92
N PHE A 20 -15.03 2.56 8.61
CA PHE A 20 -16.03 1.75 7.92
C PHE A 20 -15.36 0.60 7.17
N LEU A 21 -16.05 -0.53 7.06
CA LEU A 21 -15.62 -1.70 6.31
C LEU A 21 -16.66 -2.06 5.26
N HIS A 22 -16.25 -2.12 4.00
CA HIS A 22 -17.11 -2.52 2.90
C HIS A 22 -17.18 -4.05 2.80
N TRP A 23 -18.35 -4.60 2.42
CA TRP A 23 -18.55 -6.07 2.33
C TRP A 23 -17.56 -6.77 1.40
N SER A 24 -17.02 -6.05 0.40
CA SER A 24 -16.02 -6.61 -0.52
C SER A 24 -14.77 -7.09 0.21
N PHE A 25 -14.51 -6.62 1.43
CA PHE A 25 -13.40 -7.10 2.25
C PHE A 25 -13.48 -8.60 2.57
N ILE A 26 -14.70 -9.17 2.64
CA ILE A 26 -14.91 -10.61 2.84
C ILE A 26 -14.30 -11.43 1.69
N PHE A 27 -14.32 -10.90 0.46
CA PHE A 27 -13.71 -11.58 -0.69
C PHE A 27 -12.20 -11.70 -0.55
N LEU A 28 -11.52 -10.70 0.02
CA LEU A 28 -10.08 -10.76 0.27
C LEU A 28 -9.72 -11.80 1.33
N LEU A 29 -10.54 -11.93 2.38
CA LEU A 29 -10.36 -13.00 3.38
C LEU A 29 -10.62 -14.39 2.78
N PHE A 30 -11.64 -14.51 1.93
CA PHE A 30 -11.96 -15.77 1.26
C PHE A 30 -10.87 -16.21 0.27
N THR A 31 -10.31 -15.29 -0.52
CA THR A 31 -9.21 -15.62 -1.45
C THR A 31 -7.94 -16.03 -0.69
N ALA A 32 -7.61 -15.34 0.41
CA ALA A 32 -6.49 -15.72 1.28
C ALA A 32 -6.68 -17.13 1.87
N PHE A 33 -7.89 -17.44 2.34
CA PHE A 33 -8.25 -18.77 2.85
C PHE A 33 -8.13 -19.86 1.77
N ARG A 34 -8.66 -19.60 0.57
CA ARG A 34 -8.58 -20.54 -0.57
C ARG A 34 -7.15 -20.79 -1.03
N TRP A 35 -6.31 -19.76 -1.03
CA TRP A 35 -4.89 -19.86 -1.40
C TRP A 35 -4.11 -20.72 -0.41
N SER A 36 -4.37 -20.55 0.89
CA SER A 36 -3.75 -21.37 1.95
C SER A 36 -4.23 -22.82 1.92
N SER A 37 -5.53 -23.06 1.67
CA SER A 37 -6.12 -24.41 1.67
C SER A 37 -5.84 -25.21 0.39
N GLY A 38 -5.33 -24.56 -0.67
CA GLY A 38 -5.11 -25.15 -1.99
C GLY A 38 -3.70 -25.69 -2.24
N GLY A 39 -2.84 -25.79 -1.22
CA GLY A 39 -1.45 -26.19 -1.38
C GLY A 39 -0.50 -25.08 -1.82
N GLY A 40 -0.86 -23.80 -1.59
CA GLY A 40 0.06 -22.68 -1.79
C GLY A 40 1.31 -22.78 -0.91
N GLN A 41 2.41 -22.13 -1.32
CA GLN A 41 3.66 -22.09 -0.54
C GLN A 41 3.52 -21.49 0.87
N PHE A 42 2.42 -20.80 1.15
CA PHE A 42 2.18 -20.12 2.43
C PHE A 42 1.22 -20.93 3.32
N ASP A 43 1.71 -21.28 4.52
CA ASP A 43 0.88 -21.86 5.58
C ASP A 43 -0.16 -20.84 6.09
N MET A 44 -1.27 -21.31 6.68
CA MET A 44 -2.37 -20.49 7.17
C MET A 44 -1.92 -19.40 8.13
N VAL A 45 -0.92 -19.69 8.98
CA VAL A 45 -0.31 -18.70 9.87
C VAL A 45 0.32 -17.55 9.07
N GLN A 46 1.07 -17.85 8.00
CA GLN A 46 1.69 -16.82 7.16
C GLN A 46 0.64 -15.99 6.41
N ALA A 47 -0.42 -16.65 5.91
CA ALA A 47 -1.53 -15.94 5.26
C ALA A 47 -2.26 -14.98 6.22
N MET A 48 -2.48 -15.41 7.47
CA MET A 48 -3.08 -14.56 8.51
C MET A 48 -2.17 -13.38 8.90
N LEU A 49 -0.87 -13.63 9.10
CA LEU A 49 0.10 -12.56 9.39
C LEU A 49 0.14 -11.54 8.25
N PHE A 50 0.20 -12.00 7.00
CA PHE A 50 0.16 -11.13 5.83
C PHE A 50 -1.14 -10.31 5.79
N ALA A 51 -2.30 -10.94 5.99
CA ALA A 51 -3.59 -10.24 5.97
C ALA A 51 -3.68 -9.15 7.05
N VAL A 52 -3.24 -9.44 8.28
CA VAL A 52 -3.24 -8.48 9.39
C VAL A 52 -2.28 -7.32 9.10
N VAL A 53 -1.07 -7.61 8.64
CA VAL A 53 -0.08 -6.56 8.31
C VAL A 53 -0.55 -5.73 7.12
N LEU A 54 -1.12 -6.35 6.08
CA LEU A 54 -1.69 -5.64 4.94
C LEU A 54 -2.82 -4.71 5.34
N LEU A 55 -3.75 -5.20 6.14
CA LEU A 55 -4.87 -4.39 6.63
C LEU A 55 -4.38 -3.21 7.49
N SER A 56 -3.42 -3.47 8.38
CA SER A 56 -2.83 -2.45 9.24
C SER A 56 -2.05 -1.42 8.42
N ALA A 57 -1.32 -1.84 7.40
CA ALA A 57 -0.57 -0.96 6.50
C ALA A 57 -1.51 -0.04 5.70
N ILE A 58 -2.56 -0.61 5.07
CA ILE A 58 -3.58 0.18 4.36
C ILE A 58 -4.23 1.17 5.32
N LEU A 59 -4.63 0.71 6.51
CA LEU A 59 -5.27 1.57 7.49
C LEU A 59 -4.38 2.73 7.94
N LEU A 60 -3.12 2.45 8.29
CA LEU A 60 -2.17 3.48 8.72
C LEU A 60 -1.84 4.45 7.58
N HIS A 61 -1.74 3.98 6.35
CA HIS A 61 -1.61 4.81 5.16
C HIS A 61 -2.79 5.79 5.04
N GLU A 62 -4.04 5.30 5.09
CA GLU A 62 -5.23 6.16 5.04
C GLU A 62 -5.33 7.11 6.24
N MET A 63 -4.89 6.67 7.43
CA MET A 63 -4.79 7.53 8.60
C MET A 63 -3.81 8.68 8.37
N GLY A 64 -2.73 8.46 7.62
CA GLY A 64 -1.81 9.53 7.20
C GLY A 64 -2.54 10.65 6.47
N HIS A 65 -3.33 10.33 5.45
CA HIS A 65 -4.18 11.30 4.75
C HIS A 65 -5.20 11.94 5.69
N GLY A 66 -5.91 11.13 6.47
CA GLY A 66 -6.97 11.61 7.36
C GLY A 66 -6.46 12.59 8.41
N MET A 67 -5.32 12.29 9.04
CA MET A 67 -4.70 13.17 10.03
C MET A 67 -4.18 14.47 9.39
N ALA A 68 -3.57 14.41 8.20
CA ALA A 68 -3.14 15.59 7.47
C ALA A 68 -4.34 16.48 7.08
N ALA A 69 -5.42 15.88 6.58
CA ALA A 69 -6.65 16.60 6.24
C ALA A 69 -7.25 17.30 7.48
N ARG A 70 -7.31 16.61 8.63
CA ARG A 70 -7.75 17.22 9.89
C ARG A 70 -6.86 18.36 10.34
N ALA A 71 -5.54 18.24 10.19
CA ALA A 71 -4.59 19.30 10.55
C ALA A 71 -4.82 20.58 9.72
N TYR A 72 -5.29 20.43 8.48
CA TYR A 72 -5.72 21.54 7.62
C TYR A 72 -7.17 22.00 7.85
N GLY A 73 -7.87 21.43 8.84
CA GLY A 73 -9.22 21.83 9.22
C GLY A 73 -10.34 21.16 8.41
N ALA A 74 -10.06 20.07 7.68
CA ALA A 74 -11.09 19.33 6.97
C ALA A 74 -12.11 18.74 7.95
N VAL A 75 -13.40 18.84 7.59
CA VAL A 75 -14.53 18.35 8.37
C VAL A 75 -14.99 17.01 7.79
N GLY A 76 -15.53 16.14 8.64
CA GLY A 76 -16.14 14.87 8.21
C GLY A 76 -15.13 13.85 7.67
N VAL A 77 -13.87 13.93 8.11
CA VAL A 77 -12.83 12.94 7.77
C VAL A 77 -13.27 11.56 8.25
N LYS A 78 -13.32 10.59 7.33
CA LYS A 78 -13.68 9.20 7.60
C LYS A 78 -12.87 8.25 6.70
N ILE A 79 -12.61 7.05 7.19
CA ILE A 79 -11.85 6.02 6.48
C ILE A 79 -12.78 4.86 6.16
N THR A 80 -12.80 4.43 4.90
CA THR A 80 -13.53 3.23 4.45
C THR A 80 -12.55 2.23 3.85
N LEU A 81 -12.50 1.02 4.41
CA LEU A 81 -11.66 -0.07 3.92
C LEU A 81 -12.45 -0.99 2.98
N TRP A 82 -11.83 -1.44 1.90
CA TRP A 82 -12.44 -2.29 0.88
C TRP A 82 -11.41 -3.23 0.26
N ALA A 83 -11.86 -4.18 -0.58
CA ALA A 83 -11.00 -5.26 -1.11
C ALA A 83 -9.72 -4.79 -1.82
N PHE A 84 -9.72 -3.59 -2.41
CA PHE A 84 -8.60 -3.07 -3.21
C PHE A 84 -7.80 -1.96 -2.51
N GLY A 85 -8.08 -1.66 -1.23
CA GLY A 85 -7.34 -0.65 -0.48
C GLY A 85 -8.19 0.06 0.58
N GLY A 86 -7.92 1.35 0.74
CA GLY A 86 -8.67 2.24 1.60
C GLY A 86 -9.22 3.42 0.82
N LEU A 87 -10.07 4.20 1.48
CA LEU A 87 -10.54 5.47 1.00
C LEU A 87 -10.70 6.41 2.20
N CYS A 88 -9.82 7.39 2.30
CA CYS A 88 -10.01 8.55 3.15
C CYS A 88 -10.90 9.57 2.42
N SER A 89 -12.06 9.89 3.00
CA SER A 89 -12.97 10.91 2.47
C SER A 89 -13.15 12.03 3.48
N SER A 90 -13.21 13.27 2.99
CA SER A 90 -13.37 14.47 3.80
C SER A 90 -13.98 15.60 2.97
N THR A 91 -14.29 16.73 3.59
CA THR A 91 -14.57 17.96 2.84
C THR A 91 -13.35 18.33 2.00
N ARG A 92 -13.52 18.36 0.68
CA ARG A 92 -12.47 18.73 -0.27
C ARG A 92 -11.87 20.09 0.08
N ASP A 93 -10.54 20.18 0.16
CA ASP A 93 -9.89 21.48 0.28
C ASP A 93 -10.04 22.23 -1.07
N ARG A 94 -10.17 23.56 -0.99
CA ARG A 94 -10.25 24.43 -2.17
C ARG A 94 -8.88 24.78 -2.72
N LEU A 95 -7.82 24.55 -1.94
CA LEU A 95 -6.44 24.90 -2.30
C LEU A 95 -5.67 23.65 -2.76
N PRO A 96 -5.36 23.51 -4.06
CA PRO A 96 -4.69 22.31 -4.59
C PRO A 96 -3.34 22.03 -3.94
N GLY A 97 -2.62 23.08 -3.50
CA GLY A 97 -1.34 22.94 -2.80
C GLY A 97 -1.45 22.22 -1.44
N ARG A 98 -2.54 22.44 -0.70
CA ARG A 98 -2.78 21.72 0.56
C ARG A 98 -3.19 20.28 0.32
N GLU A 99 -4.00 20.07 -0.71
CA GLU A 99 -4.40 18.74 -1.15
C GLU A 99 -3.18 17.87 -1.50
N ILE A 100 -2.15 18.44 -2.15
CA ILE A 100 -0.88 17.74 -2.43
C ILE A 100 -0.20 17.27 -1.15
N VAL A 101 -0.16 18.09 -0.09
CA VAL A 101 0.44 17.70 1.20
C VAL A 101 -0.37 16.59 1.87
N ILE A 102 -1.70 16.68 1.81
CA ILE A 102 -2.60 15.64 2.33
C ILE A 102 -2.37 14.33 1.58
N LEU A 103 -2.28 14.37 0.25
CA LEU A 103 -2.01 13.21 -0.60
C LEU A 103 -0.60 12.63 -0.40
N ALA A 104 0.39 13.44 -0.04
CA ALA A 104 1.73 12.94 0.27
C ALA A 104 1.80 12.22 1.64
N ALA A 105 0.88 12.53 2.57
CA ALA A 105 0.94 12.03 3.94
C ALA A 105 0.80 10.49 4.04
N GLY A 106 -0.08 9.87 3.25
CA GLY A 106 -0.24 8.41 3.22
C GLY A 106 1.01 7.66 2.76
N PRO A 107 1.59 7.98 1.59
CA PRO A 107 2.87 7.45 1.14
C PRO A 107 3.99 7.67 2.16
N VAL A 108 4.08 8.86 2.76
CA VAL A 108 5.09 9.15 3.81
C VAL A 108 4.93 8.19 5.00
N VAL A 109 3.72 7.97 5.51
CA VAL A 109 3.48 6.98 6.58
C VAL A 109 3.93 5.59 6.14
N SER A 110 3.65 5.20 4.90
CA SER A 110 4.07 3.89 4.37
C SER A 110 5.60 3.77 4.31
N PHE A 111 6.31 4.77 3.79
CA PHE A 111 7.78 4.72 3.78
C PHE A 111 8.39 4.75 5.17
N LEU A 112 7.80 5.48 6.13
CA LEU A 112 8.24 5.46 7.52
C LEU A 112 8.06 4.08 8.16
N LEU A 113 6.89 3.46 7.98
CA LEU A 113 6.64 2.10 8.47
C LEU A 113 7.56 1.08 7.80
N ALA A 114 7.84 1.24 6.50
CA ALA A 114 8.80 0.40 5.81
C ALA A 114 10.18 0.54 6.46
N TRP A 115 10.65 1.77 6.63
CA TRP A 115 11.93 2.07 7.26
C TRP A 115 12.06 1.49 8.67
N PHE A 116 11.03 1.63 9.51
CA PHE A 116 11.00 1.01 10.84
C PHE A 116 11.04 -0.52 10.78
N GLY A 117 10.39 -1.15 9.80
CA GLY A 117 10.42 -2.60 9.61
C GLY A 117 11.84 -3.12 9.34
N VAL A 118 12.55 -2.52 8.39
CA VAL A 118 13.94 -2.92 8.07
C VAL A 118 14.91 -2.56 9.19
N LEU A 119 14.72 -1.41 9.85
CA LEU A 119 15.53 -1.04 11.03
C LEU A 119 15.35 -2.06 12.16
N GLY A 120 14.12 -2.49 12.43
CA GLY A 120 13.82 -3.54 13.40
C GLY A 120 14.53 -4.86 13.06
N LEU A 121 14.51 -5.27 11.79
CA LEU A 121 15.24 -6.47 11.33
C LEU A 121 16.74 -6.35 11.55
N GLN A 122 17.33 -5.20 11.25
CA GLN A 122 18.76 -4.97 11.45
C GLN A 122 19.14 -5.00 12.93
N ILE A 123 18.31 -4.42 13.80
CA ILE A 123 18.51 -4.43 15.26
C ILE A 123 18.45 -5.87 15.78
N ILE A 124 17.40 -6.62 15.41
CA ILE A 124 17.22 -8.01 15.82
C ILE A 124 18.37 -8.88 15.29
N GLY A 125 18.80 -8.67 14.04
CA GLY A 125 19.92 -9.42 13.48
C GLY A 125 21.26 -9.22 14.19
N ARG A 126 21.43 -8.08 14.88
CA ARG A 126 22.62 -7.81 15.69
C ARG A 126 22.48 -8.32 17.13
N MET A 127 21.29 -8.22 17.72
CA MET A 127 21.06 -8.53 19.13
C MET A 127 20.70 -10.01 19.38
N SER A 128 19.91 -10.60 18.50
CA SER A 128 19.39 -11.97 18.61
C SER A 128 19.34 -12.66 17.23
N PRO A 129 20.49 -12.97 16.60
CA PRO A 129 20.56 -13.56 15.26
C PRO A 129 19.67 -14.80 15.08
N GLU A 130 19.52 -15.61 16.12
CA GLU A 130 18.66 -16.80 16.19
C GLU A 130 17.17 -16.53 15.99
N THR A 131 16.72 -15.28 16.05
CA THR A 131 15.33 -14.92 15.73
C THR A 131 15.11 -14.59 14.25
N LEU A 132 16.18 -14.29 13.49
CA LEU A 132 16.12 -14.10 12.03
C LEU A 132 16.04 -15.42 11.27
N VAL A 133 16.49 -16.50 11.89
CA VAL A 133 16.51 -17.84 11.31
C VAL A 133 15.86 -18.77 12.31
N GLY A 134 14.74 -19.40 11.95
CA GLY A 134 13.91 -20.25 12.79
C GLY A 134 14.55 -21.58 13.16
N GLY A 135 15.74 -21.54 13.79
CA GLY A 135 16.52 -22.69 14.23
C GLY A 135 17.92 -22.76 13.62
N GLN A 136 18.71 -23.68 14.18
CA GLN A 136 20.18 -23.89 14.06
C GLN A 136 20.75 -24.13 12.64
N ARG A 137 20.02 -23.81 11.56
CA ARG A 137 20.44 -24.07 10.17
C ARG A 137 21.56 -23.16 9.66
N PHE A 138 21.71 -21.96 10.20
CA PHE A 138 22.72 -20.99 9.77
C PHE A 138 23.57 -20.55 10.96
N GLY A 139 24.89 -20.44 10.75
CA GLY A 139 25.83 -19.97 11.77
C GLY A 139 25.65 -18.46 12.05
N ALA A 140 25.85 -18.06 13.31
CA ALA A 140 25.68 -16.67 13.76
C ALA A 140 26.47 -15.66 12.93
N ASP A 141 27.67 -16.04 12.47
CA ASP A 141 28.55 -15.19 11.65
C ASP A 141 27.93 -14.86 10.28
N LEU A 142 27.27 -15.81 9.63
CA LEU A 142 26.59 -15.57 8.35
C LEU A 142 25.41 -14.62 8.57
N ILE A 143 24.61 -14.83 9.63
CA ILE A 143 23.44 -13.99 9.92
C ILE A 143 23.85 -12.55 10.23
N GLN A 144 24.94 -12.36 10.98
CA GLN A 144 25.49 -11.03 11.25
C GLN A 144 26.01 -10.36 9.96
N HIS A 145 26.66 -11.12 9.08
CA HIS A 145 27.09 -10.61 7.78
C HIS A 145 25.90 -10.20 6.90
N LEU A 146 24.83 -11.02 6.89
CA LEU A 146 23.60 -10.72 6.15
C LEU A 146 22.91 -9.46 6.68
N ALA A 147 22.78 -9.33 8.01
CA ALA A 147 22.22 -8.15 8.66
C ALA A 147 23.03 -6.86 8.37
N ALA A 148 24.33 -6.99 8.07
CA ALA A 148 25.20 -5.86 7.80
C ALA A 148 25.27 -5.45 6.32
N THR A 149 24.96 -6.35 5.37
CA THR A 149 25.44 -6.19 3.98
C THR A 149 24.34 -6.12 2.93
N ASP A 150 23.20 -6.83 3.09
CA ASP A 150 22.12 -6.82 2.09
C ASP A 150 20.73 -6.92 2.73
N TRP A 151 19.97 -5.82 2.64
CA TRP A 151 18.61 -5.76 3.16
C TRP A 151 17.65 -6.71 2.42
N ARG A 152 17.89 -6.99 1.13
CA ARG A 152 17.00 -7.86 0.34
C ARG A 152 17.07 -9.28 0.87
N MET A 153 18.30 -9.78 1.00
CA MET A 153 18.55 -11.10 1.54
C MET A 153 18.10 -11.20 3.01
N LEU A 154 18.30 -10.15 3.81
CA LEU A 154 17.82 -10.08 5.19
C LEU A 154 16.29 -10.24 5.28
N VAL A 155 15.56 -9.52 4.43
CA VAL A 155 14.08 -9.57 4.38
C VAL A 155 13.60 -10.93 3.90
N ASP A 156 14.23 -11.50 2.87
CA ASP A 156 13.86 -12.82 2.34
C ASP A 156 14.06 -13.91 3.42
N VAL A 157 15.22 -13.94 4.07
CA VAL A 157 15.48 -14.88 5.18
C VAL A 157 14.45 -14.71 6.29
N ALA A 158 14.15 -13.47 6.69
CA ALA A 158 13.15 -13.19 7.72
C ALA A 158 11.72 -13.62 7.34
N LEU A 159 11.33 -13.50 6.06
CA LEU A 159 10.00 -13.90 5.57
C LEU A 159 9.81 -15.43 5.58
N TYR A 160 10.79 -16.17 5.07
CA TYR A 160 10.66 -17.61 4.86
C TYR A 160 11.10 -18.42 6.07
N GLU A 161 12.25 -18.07 6.64
CA GLU A 161 12.89 -18.86 7.71
C GLU A 161 12.75 -18.19 9.08
N GLY A 162 12.46 -16.89 9.17
CA GLY A 162 12.46 -16.15 10.43
C GLY A 162 11.39 -16.56 11.45
N SER A 163 11.62 -16.18 12.71
CA SER A 163 10.60 -16.23 13.77
C SER A 163 9.37 -15.39 13.41
N ILE A 164 8.25 -15.54 14.15
CA ILE A 164 7.04 -14.73 13.94
C ILE A 164 7.36 -13.22 14.00
N VAL A 165 8.23 -12.80 14.92
CA VAL A 165 8.63 -11.39 15.07
C VAL A 165 9.41 -10.92 13.84
N ALA A 166 10.39 -11.69 13.37
CA ALA A 166 11.15 -11.36 12.16
C ALA A 166 10.24 -11.30 10.93
N ARG A 167 9.31 -12.25 10.79
CA ARG A 167 8.30 -12.26 9.72
C ARG A 167 7.42 -11.02 9.76
N LEU A 168 6.94 -10.61 10.93
CA LEU A 168 6.12 -9.40 11.08
C LEU A 168 6.88 -8.14 10.65
N LEU A 169 8.16 -8.00 11.03
CA LEU A 169 8.98 -6.86 10.63
C LEU A 169 9.30 -6.86 9.13
N ALA A 170 9.56 -8.04 8.56
CA ALA A 170 9.79 -8.20 7.13
C ALA A 170 8.52 -7.92 6.31
N LEU A 171 7.35 -8.39 6.78
CA LEU A 171 6.06 -8.05 6.20
C LEU A 171 5.76 -6.55 6.32
N MET A 172 6.02 -5.95 7.48
CA MET A 172 5.87 -4.51 7.70
C MET A 172 6.73 -3.72 6.72
N PHE A 173 7.99 -4.12 6.51
CA PHE A 173 8.85 -3.52 5.50
C PHE A 173 8.28 -3.69 4.09
N THR A 174 8.07 -4.93 3.65
CA THR A 174 7.73 -5.26 2.26
C THR A 174 6.38 -4.68 1.86
N VAL A 175 5.35 -4.87 2.68
CA VAL A 175 4.00 -4.40 2.39
C VAL A 175 3.97 -2.88 2.31
N ASN A 176 4.55 -2.18 3.29
CA ASN A 176 4.51 -0.72 3.30
C ASN A 176 5.40 -0.10 2.23
N LEU A 177 6.54 -0.72 1.90
CA LEU A 177 7.39 -0.26 0.80
C LEU A 177 6.64 -0.37 -0.54
N LEU A 178 6.01 -1.53 -0.79
CA LEU A 178 5.22 -1.75 -2.00
C LEU A 178 4.00 -0.83 -2.05
N LEU A 179 3.27 -0.67 -0.95
CA LEU A 179 2.12 0.23 -0.86
C LEU A 179 2.52 1.69 -1.13
N GLY A 180 3.64 2.15 -0.57
CA GLY A 180 4.17 3.49 -0.79
C GLY A 180 4.63 3.71 -2.23
N ILE A 181 5.40 2.78 -2.80
CA ILE A 181 5.87 2.86 -4.20
C ILE A 181 4.68 2.85 -5.17
N PHE A 182 3.74 1.94 -4.98
CA PHE A 182 2.56 1.82 -5.82
C PHE A 182 1.77 3.12 -5.81
N ASN A 183 1.52 3.71 -4.63
CA ASN A 183 0.78 4.96 -4.53
C ASN A 183 1.52 6.19 -5.07
N ILE A 184 2.85 6.15 -5.24
CA ILE A 184 3.58 7.25 -5.90
C ILE A 184 3.46 7.21 -7.43
N PHE A 185 3.02 6.10 -8.03
CA PHE A 185 2.90 6.06 -9.48
C PHE A 185 1.97 7.17 -10.00
N PRO A 186 2.35 7.85 -11.10
CA PRO A 186 1.57 8.96 -11.67
C PRO A 186 0.38 8.44 -12.49
N ILE A 187 -0.39 7.51 -11.92
CA ILE A 187 -1.58 6.90 -12.51
C ILE A 187 -2.76 7.29 -11.62
N TYR A 188 -3.62 8.18 -12.11
CA TYR A 188 -4.87 8.48 -11.40
C TYR A 188 -5.70 7.20 -11.27
N PRO A 189 -6.35 6.87 -10.13
CA PRO A 189 -6.56 7.68 -8.93
C PRO A 189 -5.54 7.47 -7.79
N LEU A 190 -4.38 6.87 -8.04
CA LEU A 190 -3.33 6.73 -7.02
C LEU A 190 -2.85 8.11 -6.53
N ASP A 191 -2.30 8.18 -5.31
CA ASP A 191 -1.90 9.45 -4.70
C ASP A 191 -0.97 10.28 -5.57
N GLY A 192 0.03 9.64 -6.19
CA GLY A 192 0.97 10.26 -7.11
C GLY A 192 0.28 10.83 -8.35
N GLY A 193 -0.72 10.13 -8.89
CA GLY A 193 -1.57 10.63 -9.97
C GLY A 193 -2.41 11.84 -9.55
N GLN A 194 -2.93 11.85 -8.33
CA GLN A 194 -3.67 12.99 -7.76
C GLN A 194 -2.75 14.19 -7.46
N ILE A 195 -1.53 13.95 -6.99
CA ILE A 195 -0.51 14.97 -6.77
C ILE A 195 -0.14 15.63 -8.11
N VAL A 196 0.14 14.82 -9.13
CA VAL A 196 0.42 15.33 -10.50
C VAL A 196 -0.77 16.14 -11.01
N HIS A 197 -1.99 15.64 -10.86
CA HIS A 197 -3.21 16.34 -11.25
C HIS A 197 -3.32 17.72 -10.60
N ASN A 198 -3.19 17.80 -9.28
CA ASN A 198 -3.34 19.03 -8.54
C ASN A 198 -2.20 20.03 -8.83
N GLY A 199 -0.98 19.53 -9.05
CA GLY A 199 0.14 20.36 -9.50
C GLY A 199 -0.11 20.95 -10.89
N LEU A 200 -0.62 20.14 -11.82
CA LEU A 200 -1.00 20.61 -13.15
C LEU A 200 -2.19 21.57 -13.10
N SER A 201 -3.18 21.35 -12.24
CA SER A 201 -4.34 22.24 -12.17
C SER A 201 -3.95 23.64 -11.69
N MET A 202 -2.96 23.75 -10.80
CA MET A 202 -2.34 25.03 -10.43
C MET A 202 -1.61 25.71 -11.58
N ALA A 203 -0.91 24.96 -12.43
CA ALA A 203 -0.05 25.50 -13.49
C ALA A 203 -0.82 25.85 -14.78
N ILE A 204 -1.75 24.98 -15.21
CA ILE A 204 -2.41 25.06 -16.52
C ILE A 204 -3.93 25.10 -16.45
N GLY A 205 -4.51 25.06 -15.24
CA GLY A 205 -5.96 25.07 -15.01
C GLY A 205 -6.63 23.71 -15.18
N GLU A 206 -7.75 23.51 -14.48
CA GLU A 206 -8.48 22.23 -14.34
C GLU A 206 -8.72 21.50 -15.67
N ARG A 207 -9.32 22.15 -16.67
CA ARG A 207 -9.67 21.48 -17.93
C ARG A 207 -8.46 20.90 -18.68
N ARG A 208 -7.31 21.59 -18.62
CA ARG A 208 -6.07 21.12 -19.26
C ARG A 208 -5.37 20.08 -18.39
N ALA A 209 -5.41 20.25 -17.07
CA ALA A 209 -4.90 19.28 -16.11
C ALA A 209 -5.60 17.92 -16.19
N ASN A 210 -6.93 17.88 -16.32
CA ASN A 210 -7.67 16.62 -16.49
C ASN A 210 -7.17 15.81 -17.70
N LYS A 211 -7.04 16.47 -18.86
CA LYS A 211 -6.55 15.84 -20.09
C LYS A 211 -5.10 15.38 -19.95
N ALA A 212 -4.23 16.24 -19.43
CA ALA A 212 -2.82 15.94 -19.24
C ALA A 212 -2.62 14.76 -18.25
N THR A 213 -3.34 14.77 -17.14
CA THR A 213 -3.31 13.69 -16.13
C THR A 213 -3.74 12.36 -16.73
N LEU A 214 -4.81 12.35 -17.54
CA LEU A 214 -5.26 11.13 -18.22
C LEU A 214 -4.19 10.60 -19.17
N VAL A 215 -3.55 11.46 -19.97
CA VAL A 215 -2.45 11.06 -20.87
C VAL A 215 -1.26 10.51 -20.08
N ILE A 216 -0.86 11.17 -18.99
CA ILE A 216 0.23 10.72 -18.12
C ILE A 216 -0.11 9.35 -17.53
N ALA A 217 -1.33 9.14 -17.05
CA ALA A 217 -1.77 7.86 -16.51
C ALA A 217 -1.68 6.73 -17.56
N PHE A 218 -2.09 6.98 -18.80
CA PHE A 218 -1.96 6.03 -19.91
C PHE A 218 -0.50 5.68 -20.22
N ILE A 219 0.36 6.68 -20.35
CA ILE A 219 1.80 6.48 -20.64
C ILE A 219 2.44 5.68 -19.50
N ALA A 220 2.17 6.07 -18.24
CA ALA A 220 2.70 5.40 -17.07
C ALA A 220 2.21 3.95 -16.96
N ALA A 221 0.94 3.68 -17.27
CA ALA A 221 0.39 2.32 -17.30
C ALA A 221 1.06 1.45 -18.38
N ILE A 222 1.27 1.97 -19.59
CA ILE A 222 1.96 1.25 -20.67
C ILE A 222 3.42 0.95 -20.27
N ALA A 223 4.13 1.95 -19.73
CA ALA A 223 5.50 1.78 -19.26
C ALA A 223 5.60 0.74 -18.13
N CYS A 224 4.67 0.78 -17.17
CA CYS A 224 4.57 -0.20 -16.10
C CYS A 224 4.33 -1.60 -16.66
N PHE A 225 3.36 -1.76 -17.56
CA PHE A 225 3.08 -3.04 -18.20
C PHE A 225 4.29 -3.59 -18.97
N ALA A 226 4.97 -2.75 -19.74
CA ALA A 226 6.15 -3.14 -20.51
C ALA A 226 7.34 -3.54 -19.62
N TYR A 227 7.52 -2.87 -18.48
CA TYR A 227 8.61 -3.16 -17.56
C TYR A 227 8.41 -4.49 -16.79
N PHE A 228 7.17 -4.76 -16.35
CA PHE A 228 6.86 -5.93 -15.51
C PHE A 228 6.39 -7.16 -16.29
N SER A 229 6.12 -7.03 -17.59
CA SER A 229 5.76 -8.17 -18.44
C SER A 229 6.99 -8.74 -19.12
N ARG A 230 7.17 -10.07 -19.04
CA ARG A 230 8.25 -10.74 -19.76
C ARG A 230 7.88 -10.87 -21.24
N PRO A 231 8.84 -10.76 -22.17
CA PRO A 231 8.58 -11.02 -23.58
C PRO A 231 7.98 -12.42 -23.77
N GLY A 232 6.79 -12.50 -24.37
CA GLY A 232 6.08 -13.76 -24.63
C GLY A 232 5.12 -14.24 -23.53
N ASP A 233 5.04 -13.56 -22.39
CA ASP A 233 4.10 -13.89 -21.31
C ASP A 233 3.17 -12.68 -21.03
N LEU A 234 1.85 -12.89 -21.18
CA LEU A 234 0.86 -11.85 -20.91
C LEU A 234 0.54 -11.87 -19.41
N ASN A 235 1.09 -10.90 -18.67
CA ASN A 235 0.77 -10.73 -17.25
C ASN A 235 -0.68 -10.21 -17.08
N ILE A 236 -1.64 -11.14 -17.15
CA ILE A 236 -3.07 -10.84 -17.16
C ILE A 236 -3.52 -10.11 -15.89
N HIS A 237 -2.94 -10.42 -14.74
CA HIS A 237 -3.25 -9.76 -13.48
C HIS A 237 -2.86 -8.29 -13.51
N LEU A 238 -1.66 -7.98 -14.01
CA LEU A 238 -1.21 -6.60 -14.18
C LEU A 238 -2.05 -5.85 -15.23
N ALA A 239 -2.38 -6.51 -16.36
CA ALA A 239 -3.23 -5.92 -17.39
C ALA A 239 -4.61 -5.54 -16.86
N LEU A 240 -5.24 -6.43 -16.06
CA LEU A 240 -6.53 -6.18 -15.42
C LEU A 240 -6.46 -5.03 -14.40
N LEU A 241 -5.42 -5.01 -13.55
CA LEU A 241 -5.20 -3.94 -12.58
C LEU A 241 -5.04 -2.58 -13.27
N LEU A 242 -4.17 -2.49 -14.28
CA LEU A 242 -3.92 -1.25 -15.00
C LEU A 242 -5.15 -0.78 -15.78
N SER A 243 -5.88 -1.71 -16.38
CA SER A 243 -7.14 -1.41 -17.08
C SER A 243 -8.19 -0.89 -16.10
N PHE A 244 -8.29 -1.47 -14.91
CA PHE A 244 -9.15 -0.97 -13.84
C PHE A 244 -8.75 0.44 -13.40
N LEU A 245 -7.45 0.71 -13.19
CA LEU A 245 -6.97 2.05 -12.82
C LEU A 245 -7.28 3.09 -13.90
N LEU A 246 -6.99 2.77 -15.17
CA LEU A 246 -7.26 3.66 -16.31
C LEU A 246 -8.76 3.93 -16.50
N PHE A 247 -9.60 2.91 -16.30
CA PHE A 247 -11.05 3.08 -16.33
C PHE A 247 -11.53 4.04 -15.22
N ASN A 248 -10.97 3.93 -14.01
CA ASN A 248 -11.26 4.87 -12.91
C ASN A 248 -10.73 6.28 -13.21
N ALA A 249 -9.53 6.42 -13.76
CA ALA A 249 -8.96 7.69 -14.21
C ALA A 249 -9.88 8.40 -15.20
N TYR A 250 -10.30 7.69 -16.24
CA TYR A 250 -11.18 8.21 -17.27
C TYR A 250 -12.54 8.63 -16.69
N SER A 251 -13.12 7.79 -15.83
CA SER A 251 -14.43 8.05 -15.21
C SER A 251 -14.43 9.28 -14.31
N TYR A 252 -13.28 9.64 -13.74
CA TYR A 252 -13.17 10.77 -12.81
C TYR A 252 -12.79 12.08 -13.49
N LEU A 253 -11.91 12.03 -14.50
CA LEU A 253 -11.33 13.22 -15.13
C LEU A 253 -12.15 13.75 -16.32
N ARG A 254 -13.14 13.00 -16.80
CA ARG A 254 -14.06 13.41 -17.88
C ARG A 254 -15.14 14.37 -17.38
#